data_AF-A0A1C3NIK9-F1
#
_entry.id   AF-A0A1C3NIK9-F1
#
_cell.length_a   1.000
_cell.length_b   1.000
_cell.length_c   1.000
_cell.angle_alpha   90.00
_cell.angle_beta   90.00
_cell.angle_gamma   90.00
#
_symmetry.space_group_name_H-M   'P 1'
#
loop_
_entity.id
_entity.type
_entity.pdbx_description
1 polymer ?
#
loop_
_entity_poly.entity_id
_entity_poly.type
_entity_poly.pdbx_seq_one_letter_code
_entity_poly.pdbx_strand_id
1 'polypeptide(L)'
;MRYQLSYGEGLGRYLGLGNGSDVEIDMDGNIQTVSTVAGWVAWRHDYNAKLRSTIMYSRVDYDHRLANTGGLASKSQQSIRANVFYSPLPKVDVGAELMYGRREAENGDSGDISRLQFTTKYSF
;
A
#
# COMPACT_ATOMS: atom_id res chain seq x y z
N MET A 1 -1.06 6.58 -17.21
CA MET A 1 -1.38 5.43 -16.34
C MET A 1 -0.08 4.83 -15.85
N ARG A 2 -0.03 4.35 -14.60
CA ARG A 2 1.11 3.58 -14.08
C ARG A 2 0.58 2.37 -13.31
N TYR A 3 1.30 1.27 -13.36
CA TYR A 3 0.96 0.06 -12.63
C TYR A 3 2.23 -0.72 -12.30
N GLN A 4 2.14 -1.58 -11.30
CA GLN A 4 3.19 -2.51 -10.92
C GLN A 4 2.54 -3.77 -10.35
N LEU A 5 3.15 -4.92 -10.63
CA LEU A 5 2.81 -6.20 -10.03
C LEU A 5 4.12 -6.88 -9.61
N SER A 6 4.10 -7.45 -8.42
CA SER A 6 5.21 -8.19 -7.82
C SER A 6 4.65 -9.50 -7.27
N TYR A 7 5.34 -10.59 -7.56
CA TYR A 7 5.02 -11.92 -7.02
C TYR A 7 6.32 -12.64 -6.69
N GLY A 8 6.33 -13.36 -5.59
CA GLY A 8 7.45 -14.19 -5.18
C GLY A 8 7.41 -14.51 -3.70
N GLU A 9 8.44 -15.23 -3.27
CA GLU A 9 8.61 -15.69 -1.91
C GLU A 9 9.59 -14.79 -1.14
N GLY A 10 9.33 -14.54 0.14
CA GLY A 10 10.22 -13.72 0.98
C GLY A 10 10.27 -12.25 0.58
N LEU A 11 9.18 -11.72 0.01
CA LEU A 11 9.08 -10.34 -0.43
C LEU A 11 8.52 -9.38 0.63
N GLY A 12 8.25 -9.87 1.84
CA GLY A 12 7.60 -9.13 2.91
C GLY A 12 8.22 -7.75 3.18
N ARG A 13 9.55 -7.68 3.27
CA ARG A 13 10.28 -6.41 3.50
C ARG A 13 10.28 -5.44 2.31
N TYR A 14 10.05 -5.94 1.09
CA TYR A 14 10.20 -5.19 -0.16
C TYR A 14 8.88 -4.62 -0.68
N LEU A 15 7.75 -4.96 -0.04
CA LEU A 15 6.42 -4.63 -0.52
C LEU A 15 5.69 -3.65 0.40
N GLY A 16 5.23 -2.54 -0.18
CA GLY A 16 4.38 -1.56 0.50
C GLY A 16 5.01 -0.97 1.75
N LEU A 17 4.41 -1.27 2.91
CA LEU A 17 4.86 -0.82 4.24
C LEU A 17 5.91 -1.74 4.89
N GLY A 18 6.32 -2.84 4.23
CA GLY A 18 7.22 -3.82 4.83
C GLY A 18 6.58 -4.64 5.96
N ASN A 19 5.23 -4.73 5.97
CA ASN A 19 4.44 -5.31 7.06
C ASN A 19 4.26 -6.84 6.96
N GLY A 20 4.78 -7.48 5.90
CA GLY A 20 4.76 -8.93 5.76
C GLY A 20 6.06 -9.55 6.27
N SER A 21 5.99 -10.73 6.87
CA SER A 21 7.19 -11.50 7.17
C SER A 21 7.75 -12.10 5.89
N ASP A 22 9.09 -12.19 5.77
CA ASP A 22 9.71 -12.89 4.63
C ASP A 22 9.63 -14.42 4.82
N VAL A 23 9.65 -14.85 6.07
CA VAL A 23 9.65 -16.26 6.46
C VAL A 23 8.78 -16.48 7.70
N GLU A 24 8.26 -17.69 7.83
CA GLU A 24 7.59 -18.20 9.02
C GLU A 24 8.33 -19.45 9.52
N ILE A 25 8.22 -19.75 10.82
CA ILE A 25 8.83 -20.93 11.42
C ILE A 25 7.71 -21.90 11.78
N ASP A 26 7.82 -23.14 11.34
CA ASP A 26 6.85 -24.18 11.68
C ASP A 26 7.07 -24.75 13.10
N MET A 27 6.15 -25.61 13.55
CA MET A 27 6.23 -26.24 14.87
C MET A 27 7.45 -27.15 15.05
N ASP A 28 8.05 -27.62 13.95
CA ASP A 28 9.25 -28.47 13.94
C ASP A 28 10.54 -27.63 13.87
N GLY A 29 10.43 -26.30 13.79
CA GLY A 29 11.54 -25.36 13.72
C GLY A 29 12.10 -25.11 12.31
N ASN A 30 11.45 -25.60 11.25
CA ASN A 30 11.87 -25.34 9.89
C ASN A 30 11.41 -23.95 9.43
N ILE A 31 12.25 -23.32 8.61
CA ILE A 31 11.97 -22.02 8.01
C ILE A 31 11.21 -22.24 6.70
N GLN A 32 10.03 -21.65 6.59
CA GLN A 32 9.21 -21.63 5.38
C GLN A 32 9.16 -20.20 4.83
N THR A 33 9.26 -20.05 3.52
CA THR A 33 9.12 -18.74 2.87
C THR A 33 7.65 -18.38 2.71
N VAL A 34 7.34 -17.10 2.92
CA VAL A 34 5.97 -16.60 2.71
C VAL A 34 5.84 -16.15 1.25
N SER A 35 4.91 -16.76 0.52
CA SER A 35 4.53 -16.31 -0.82
C SER A 35 3.70 -15.04 -0.73
N THR A 36 4.03 -14.03 -1.54
CA THR A 36 3.35 -12.74 -1.53
C THR A 36 3.01 -12.30 -2.94
N VAL A 37 1.79 -11.81 -3.14
CA VAL A 37 1.36 -11.11 -4.35
C VAL A 37 1.04 -9.67 -3.98
N ALA A 38 1.65 -8.70 -4.64
CA ALA A 38 1.37 -7.29 -4.44
C ALA A 38 1.27 -6.56 -5.76
N GLY A 39 0.37 -5.58 -5.83
CA GLY A 39 0.25 -4.74 -7.00
C GLY A 39 -0.41 -3.41 -6.70
N TRP A 40 -0.18 -2.47 -7.58
CA TRP A 40 -0.87 -1.19 -7.55
C TRP A 40 -1.09 -0.66 -8.96
N VAL A 41 -2.10 0.19 -9.06
CA VAL A 41 -2.49 0.87 -10.28
C VAL A 41 -2.81 2.31 -9.93
N ALA A 42 -2.26 3.24 -10.71
CA ALA A 42 -2.50 4.66 -10.54
C ALA A 42 -2.85 5.35 -11.86
N TRP A 43 -3.87 6.18 -11.79
CA TRP A 43 -4.28 7.06 -12.85
C TRP A 43 -4.05 8.51 -12.43
N ARG A 44 -3.30 9.24 -13.24
CA ARG A 44 -3.08 10.67 -13.09
C ARG A 44 -3.77 11.39 -14.25
N HIS A 45 -4.48 12.46 -13.93
CA HIS A 45 -5.10 13.34 -14.90
C HIS A 45 -4.61 14.78 -14.68
N ASP A 46 -4.09 15.39 -15.73
CA ASP A 46 -3.67 16.80 -15.73
C ASP A 46 -4.76 17.60 -16.45
N TYR A 47 -5.58 18.35 -15.71
CA TYR A 47 -6.70 19.13 -16.28
C TYR A 47 -6.18 20.35 -17.04
N ASN A 48 -5.08 20.94 -16.56
CA ASN A 48 -4.36 22.02 -17.19
C ASN A 48 -2.93 22.08 -16.61
N ALA A 49 -2.13 23.06 -17.03
CA ALA A 49 -0.75 23.21 -16.57
C ALA A 49 -0.59 23.45 -15.05
N LYS A 50 -1.67 23.80 -14.34
CA LYS A 50 -1.69 24.16 -12.92
C LYS A 50 -2.49 23.19 -12.06
N LEU A 51 -3.33 22.32 -12.61
CA LEU A 51 -4.21 21.45 -11.84
C LEU A 51 -4.06 20.01 -12.27
N ARG A 52 -3.69 19.15 -11.33
CA ARG A 52 -3.58 17.71 -11.51
C ARG A 52 -4.29 16.94 -10.41
N SER A 53 -4.81 15.77 -10.75
CA SER A 53 -5.32 14.80 -9.78
C SER A 53 -4.69 13.43 -10.02
N THR A 54 -4.56 12.64 -8.96
CA THR A 54 -4.12 11.25 -9.05
C THR A 54 -5.02 10.37 -8.19
N ILE A 55 -5.47 9.25 -8.74
CA ILE A 55 -6.16 8.19 -8.02
C ILE A 55 -5.29 6.94 -8.10
N MET A 56 -5.09 6.27 -6.97
CA MET A 56 -4.30 5.06 -6.86
C MET A 56 -5.04 4.01 -6.04
N TYR A 57 -5.00 2.77 -6.49
CA TYR A 57 -5.41 1.59 -5.73
C TYR A 57 -4.22 0.64 -5.61
N SER A 58 -4.02 0.09 -4.42
CA SER A 58 -2.97 -0.86 -4.12
C SER A 58 -3.51 -2.01 -3.29
N ARG A 59 -3.00 -3.23 -3.52
CA ARG A 59 -3.32 -4.41 -2.74
C ARG A 59 -2.09 -5.30 -2.58
N VAL A 60 -1.97 -5.92 -1.41
CA VAL A 60 -1.03 -7.00 -1.14
C VAL A 60 -1.75 -8.11 -0.39
N ASP A 61 -1.49 -9.34 -0.79
CA ASP A 61 -1.99 -10.56 -0.18
C ASP A 61 -0.78 -11.45 0.17
N TYR A 62 -0.78 -11.98 1.40
CA TYR A 62 0.24 -12.87 1.93
C TYR A 62 -0.36 -14.26 2.09
N ASP A 63 0.40 -15.28 1.70
CA ASP A 63 0.04 -16.68 1.90
C ASP A 63 0.77 -17.24 3.11
N HIS A 64 0.21 -16.97 4.30
CA HIS A 64 0.71 -17.53 5.56
C HIS A 64 0.02 -18.83 5.89
N ARG A 65 0.72 -19.69 6.64
CA ARG A 65 0.05 -20.79 7.32
C ARG A 65 -0.38 -20.31 8.70
N LEU A 66 -1.69 -20.26 8.94
CA LEU A 66 -2.29 -19.84 10.23
C LEU A 66 -1.62 -20.53 11.44
N ALA A 67 -1.24 -21.80 11.30
CA ALA A 67 -0.56 -22.59 12.32
C ALA A 67 0.83 -22.06 12.71
N ASN A 68 1.49 -21.33 11.82
CA ASN A 68 2.86 -20.83 11.97
C ASN A 68 2.90 -19.36 12.42
N THR A 69 1.98 -18.52 11.94
CA THR A 69 1.99 -17.07 12.21
C THR A 69 0.97 -16.62 13.26
N GLY A 70 0.00 -17.47 13.59
CA GLY A 70 -1.12 -17.13 14.45
C GLY A 70 -2.16 -16.22 13.76
N GLY A 71 -3.32 -16.06 14.41
CA GLY A 71 -4.48 -15.40 13.82
C GLY A 71 -4.36 -13.89 13.59
N LEU A 72 -3.43 -13.20 14.26
CA LEU A 72 -3.27 -11.75 14.16
C LEU A 72 -2.31 -11.31 13.04
N ALA A 73 -1.68 -12.26 12.36
CA ALA A 73 -0.82 -12.00 11.22
C ALA A 73 -1.62 -11.36 10.07
N SER A 74 -0.96 -10.52 9.27
CA SER A 74 -1.62 -9.82 8.16
C SER A 74 -1.88 -10.78 7.00
N LYS A 75 -3.14 -10.98 6.62
CA LYS A 75 -3.50 -11.76 5.43
C LYS A 75 -3.54 -10.90 4.18
N SER A 76 -4.22 -9.77 4.25
CA SER A 76 -4.30 -8.83 3.14
C SER A 76 -4.29 -7.38 3.61
N GLN A 77 -3.76 -6.51 2.76
CA GLN A 77 -3.79 -5.06 2.96
C GLN A 77 -4.14 -4.39 1.63
N GLN A 78 -5.05 -3.45 1.67
CA GLN A 78 -5.44 -2.67 0.51
C GLN A 78 -5.56 -1.19 0.86
N SER A 79 -5.29 -0.33 -0.11
CA SER A 79 -5.52 1.11 0.05
C SER A 79 -5.96 1.76 -1.24
N ILE A 80 -6.81 2.77 -1.10
CA ILE A 80 -7.17 3.70 -2.16
C ILE A 80 -6.75 5.10 -1.73
N ARG A 81 -6.15 5.82 -2.66
CA ARG A 81 -5.69 7.20 -2.46
C ARG A 81 -6.21 8.06 -3.60
N ALA A 82 -6.68 9.25 -3.26
CA ALA A 82 -7.02 10.29 -4.21
C ALA A 82 -6.36 11.59 -3.77
N ASN A 83 -5.60 12.22 -4.66
CA ASN A 83 -5.00 13.51 -4.41
C ASN A 83 -5.31 14.51 -5.51
N VAL A 84 -5.30 15.78 -5.12
CA VAL A 84 -5.42 16.94 -6.00
C VAL A 84 -4.30 17.92 -5.66
N PHE A 85 -3.62 18.42 -6.68
CA PHE A 85 -2.59 19.43 -6.57
C PHE A 85 -2.88 20.60 -7.49
N TYR A 86 -2.79 21.79 -6.93
CA TYR A 86 -2.87 23.07 -7.60
C TYR A 86 -1.53 23.81 -7.52
N SER A 87 -1.01 24.22 -8.67
CA SER A 87 0.27 24.88 -8.83
C SER A 87 0.08 26.29 -9.40
N PRO A 88 -0.22 27.30 -8.54
CA PRO A 88 -0.53 28.66 -8.99
C PRO A 88 0.66 29.35 -9.68
N LEU A 89 1.88 29.03 -9.22
CA LEU A 89 3.15 29.57 -9.68
C LEU A 89 4.09 28.43 -10.07
N PRO A 90 5.04 28.65 -11.01
CA PRO A 90 6.15 27.73 -11.19
C PRO A 90 6.84 27.53 -9.84
N LYS A 91 7.03 26.28 -9.42
CA LYS A 91 7.68 25.85 -8.17
C LYS A 91 6.84 25.84 -6.88
N VAL A 92 5.58 26.29 -6.90
CA VAL A 92 4.66 26.18 -5.75
C VAL A 92 3.61 25.12 -6.06
N ASP A 93 3.55 24.06 -5.26
CA ASP A 93 2.47 23.06 -5.30
C ASP A 93 1.69 23.11 -3.98
N VAL A 94 0.38 23.28 -4.04
CA VAL A 94 -0.54 23.13 -2.90
C VAL A 94 -1.47 21.98 -3.20
N GLY A 95 -1.69 21.06 -2.27
CA GLY A 95 -2.54 19.91 -2.52
C GLY A 95 -3.16 19.31 -1.27
N ALA A 96 -4.10 18.42 -1.53
CA ALA A 96 -4.74 17.60 -0.53
C ALA A 96 -4.75 16.14 -0.99
N GLU A 97 -4.60 15.21 -0.06
CA GLU A 97 -4.71 13.78 -0.29
C GLU A 97 -5.70 13.17 0.71
N LEU A 98 -6.63 12.36 0.18
CA LEU A 98 -7.48 11.48 0.95
C LEU A 98 -6.99 10.04 0.72
N MET A 99 -6.81 9.31 1.82
CA MET A 99 -6.45 7.89 1.83
C MET A 99 -7.47 7.11 2.65
N TYR A 100 -7.92 5.99 2.10
CA TYR A 100 -8.59 4.93 2.85
C TYR A 100 -7.78 3.64 2.73
N GLY A 101 -7.45 3.01 3.86
CA GLY A 101 -6.73 1.75 3.93
C GLY A 101 -7.48 0.74 4.76
N ARG A 102 -7.39 -0.53 4.40
CA ARG A 102 -7.95 -1.65 5.15
C ARG A 102 -6.95 -2.79 5.23
N ARG A 103 -6.83 -3.39 6.41
CA ARG A 103 -6.04 -4.59 6.70
C ARG A 103 -6.98 -5.68 7.21
N GLU A 104 -6.75 -6.90 6.76
CA GLU A 104 -7.40 -8.10 7.27
C GLU A 104 -6.32 -9.04 7.83
N ALA A 105 -6.60 -9.62 9.00
CA ALA A 105 -5.76 -10.60 9.65
C ALA A 105 -6.19 -12.03 9.31
N GLU A 106 -5.32 -13.01 9.57
CA GLU A 106 -5.59 -14.42 9.25
C GLU A 106 -6.83 -14.99 9.97
N ASN A 107 -7.18 -14.47 11.14
CA ASN A 107 -8.40 -14.84 11.88
C ASN A 107 -9.68 -14.16 11.35
N GLY A 108 -9.59 -13.32 10.32
CA GLY A 108 -10.70 -12.57 9.75
C GLY A 108 -10.98 -11.22 10.41
N ASP A 109 -10.25 -10.85 11.47
CA ASP A 109 -10.35 -9.51 12.04
C ASP A 109 -9.87 -8.49 11.01
N SER A 110 -10.58 -7.36 10.92
CA SER A 110 -10.20 -6.29 10.00
C SER A 110 -10.15 -4.95 10.70
N GLY A 111 -9.21 -4.12 10.26
CA GLY A 111 -9.07 -2.73 10.70
C GLY A 111 -8.95 -1.81 9.50
N ASP A 112 -9.56 -0.64 9.59
CA ASP A 112 -9.49 0.39 8.57
C ASP A 112 -8.89 1.70 9.11
N ILE A 113 -8.40 2.51 8.18
CA ILE A 113 -7.86 3.82 8.46
C ILE A 113 -8.27 4.78 7.35
N SER A 114 -8.79 5.94 7.75
CA SER A 114 -9.04 7.06 6.86
C SER A 114 -8.12 8.21 7.23
N ARG A 115 -7.52 8.86 6.24
CA ARG A 115 -6.63 10.00 6.47
C ARG A 115 -6.83 11.07 5.42
N LEU A 116 -7.04 12.30 5.88
CA LEU A 116 -6.98 13.51 5.06
C LEU A 116 -5.68 14.26 5.37
N GLN A 117 -4.95 14.65 4.34
CA GLN A 117 -3.69 15.39 4.45
C GLN A 117 -3.71 16.60 3.54
N PHE A 118 -3.07 17.68 3.99
CA PHE A 118 -2.82 18.88 3.22
C PHE A 118 -1.32 19.07 3.09
N THR A 119 -0.84 19.54 1.95
CA THR A 119 0.60 19.69 1.70
C THR A 119 0.86 20.90 0.83
N THR A 120 1.89 21.66 1.19
CA THR A 120 2.44 22.73 0.35
C THR A 120 3.91 22.44 0.14
N LYS A 121 4.36 22.46 -1.11
CA LYS A 121 5.75 22.24 -1.51
C LYS A 121 6.24 23.44 -2.31
N TYR A 122 7.40 23.96 -1.92
CA TYR A 122 8.16 24.94 -2.68
C TYR A 122 9.46 24.31 -3.17
N SER A 123 9.75 24.41 -4.48
CA SER A 123 10.97 23.82 -5.08
C SER A 123 11.97 24.93 -5.40
N PHE A 124 13.17 24.91 -4.81
CA PHE A 124 14.20 25.93 -5.05
C PHE A 124 14.95 25.68 -6.37
#